data_AF-H6BPQ6-F1
#
_entry.id   AF-H6BPQ6-F1
#
_cell.length_a   1.000
_cell.length_b   1.000
_cell.length_c   1.000
_cell.angle_alpha   90.00
_cell.angle_beta   90.00
_cell.angle_gamma   90.00
#
_symmetry.space_group_name_H-M   'P 1'
#
loop_
_entity.id
_entity.type
_entity.pdbx_description
1 polymer ?
#
loop_
_entity_poly.entity_id
_entity_poly.type
_entity_poly.pdbx_seq_one_letter_code
_entity_poly.pdbx_strand_id
1 'polypeptide(L)'
;MSSTLQDPNQSDQPTPPPPSSSASSASSPSRPEKLYQATLKTIPPAMSALLAEYSGIPPQEQKAHITTVRDRAYATHPYPCLGRWRFLELDLADHPLYRSEILPALSSSESGTSQTRNTTDGSSTAAGRTTIDFLSNSIFLDLGCCLGQDIRKLIHDGADATRLMGADLNPEFIEIGYSLFRDRDRFPWEDHFIAPADVFDFSPSSELSRRCDGRVGILHCTAVFHLFGLDEQKMVARRCLRLVLGSGYGNHASETEKGEGEGRGTTKKALICGGQAGHIRAGEYAREPNKKSRYRHNEQSWRQMWEEVVAEDDGAWKDRVVKVDVHAVMEERTFGDGEGQSWNQNQSSGGAGGVEGRPLDSPTNSVANNTQRQIGSVEDGFRWMKWWAWLEFR
;
A
#
# COMPACT_ATOMS: atom_id res chain seq x y z
N MET A 1 -91.38 29.05 17.68
CA MET A 1 -91.12 28.87 16.23
C MET A 1 -89.83 29.59 15.89
N SER A 2 -88.73 28.84 15.75
CA SER A 2 -87.73 28.97 14.69
C SER A 2 -86.51 28.15 15.07
N SER A 3 -86.24 27.21 14.19
CA SER A 3 -85.15 26.24 14.19
C SER A 3 -83.82 26.93 13.88
N THR A 4 -82.79 26.70 14.69
CA THR A 4 -81.41 27.06 14.35
C THR A 4 -80.73 25.81 13.80
N LEU A 5 -80.54 25.79 12.48
CA LEU A 5 -79.76 24.79 11.77
C LEU A 5 -78.27 25.00 12.04
N GLN A 6 -77.58 23.87 12.25
CA GLN A 6 -76.13 23.70 12.37
C GLN A 6 -75.43 24.07 11.06
N ASP A 7 -74.23 24.65 11.18
CA ASP A 7 -73.23 24.66 10.13
C ASP A 7 -72.05 23.76 10.55
N PRO A 8 -71.72 22.70 9.79
CA PRO A 8 -70.70 21.73 10.16
C PRO A 8 -69.37 22.06 9.49
N ASN A 9 -68.38 22.53 10.25
CA ASN A 9 -66.99 22.34 9.84
C ASN A 9 -66.04 22.30 11.05
N GLN A 10 -65.92 21.11 11.62
CA GLN A 10 -64.74 20.68 12.36
C GLN A 10 -63.75 20.10 11.35
N SER A 11 -62.50 20.55 11.37
CA SER A 11 -61.35 19.70 11.08
C SER A 11 -60.07 20.27 11.71
N ASP A 12 -59.55 19.49 12.67
CA ASP A 12 -58.16 19.14 12.91
C ASP A 12 -57.10 20.24 13.08
N GLN A 13 -56.88 20.63 14.34
CA GLN A 13 -55.60 21.14 14.84
C GLN A 13 -54.86 19.98 15.54
N PRO A 14 -53.64 19.58 15.12
CA PRO A 14 -52.93 18.47 15.76
C PRO A 14 -52.36 18.88 17.12
N THR A 15 -52.57 18.01 18.10
CA THR A 15 -51.98 18.08 19.45
C THR A 15 -50.47 17.85 19.40
N PRO A 16 -49.66 18.53 20.24
CA PRO A 16 -48.22 18.32 20.28
C PRO A 16 -47.90 16.93 20.85
N PRO A 17 -46.87 16.24 20.33
CA PRO A 17 -46.48 14.92 20.81
C PRO A 17 -45.89 14.99 22.23
N PRO A 18 -46.01 13.91 23.03
CA PRO A 18 -45.38 13.84 24.35
C PRO A 18 -43.85 13.84 24.21
N PRO A 19 -43.10 14.33 25.21
CA PRO A 19 -41.64 14.42 25.13
C PRO A 19 -41.04 13.02 24.98
N SER A 20 -40.41 12.78 23.84
CA SER A 20 -39.62 11.58 23.59
C SER A 20 -38.42 11.58 24.53
N SER A 21 -38.33 10.55 25.38
CA SER A 21 -37.19 10.25 26.22
C SER A 21 -35.95 10.01 25.34
N SER A 22 -35.16 11.05 25.11
CA SER A 22 -33.80 10.92 24.60
C SER A 22 -32.94 10.25 25.68
N ALA A 23 -32.89 8.92 25.65
CA ALA A 23 -31.82 8.19 26.29
C ALA A 23 -30.54 8.51 25.51
N SER A 24 -29.85 9.58 25.94
CA SER A 24 -28.49 9.88 25.52
C SER A 24 -27.60 8.71 25.92
N SER A 25 -27.29 7.83 24.98
CA SER A 25 -26.13 6.97 25.12
C SER A 25 -24.92 7.88 25.07
N ALA A 26 -24.40 8.21 26.26
CA ALA A 26 -23.16 8.94 26.40
C ALA A 26 -22.06 8.15 25.67
N SER A 27 -21.66 8.62 24.48
CA SER A 27 -20.48 8.14 23.81
C SER A 27 -19.29 8.49 24.71
N SER A 28 -18.68 7.47 25.30
CA SER A 28 -17.43 7.64 26.06
C SER A 28 -16.43 8.41 25.19
N PRO A 29 -15.81 9.48 25.71
CA PRO A 29 -14.79 10.21 24.97
C PRO A 29 -13.62 9.26 24.71
N SER A 30 -13.37 8.96 23.42
CA SER A 30 -12.20 8.21 22.98
C SER A 30 -10.95 8.95 23.46
N ARG A 31 -10.19 8.36 24.39
CA ARG A 31 -8.87 8.88 24.79
C ARG A 31 -8.05 9.13 23.52
N PRO A 32 -7.32 10.26 23.42
CA PRO A 32 -6.44 10.49 22.27
C PRO A 32 -5.47 9.32 22.17
N GLU A 33 -5.53 8.59 21.07
CA GLU A 33 -4.59 7.52 20.76
C GLU A 33 -3.18 8.10 20.94
N LYS A 34 -2.36 7.51 21.82
CA LYS A 34 -0.98 7.97 21.96
C LYS A 34 -0.28 7.71 20.62
N LEU A 35 -0.08 8.78 19.85
CA LEU A 35 0.64 8.78 18.58
C LEU A 35 2.07 8.23 18.72
N TYR A 36 2.61 8.25 19.95
CA TYR A 36 3.95 7.83 20.29
C TYR A 36 3.98 6.60 21.21
N GLN A 37 4.70 5.57 20.81
CA GLN A 37 5.05 4.39 21.59
C GLN A 37 6.50 4.50 22.04
N ALA A 38 6.75 4.74 23.33
CA ALA A 38 8.09 5.05 23.81
C ALA A 38 9.11 3.92 23.56
N THR A 39 8.72 2.67 23.80
CA THR A 39 9.65 1.52 23.84
C THR A 39 9.54 0.65 22.60
N LEU A 40 10.67 0.40 21.94
CA LEU A 40 10.80 -0.66 20.94
C LEU A 40 10.96 -1.99 21.68
N LYS A 41 10.01 -2.92 21.58
CA LYS A 41 10.16 -4.22 22.26
C LYS A 41 11.03 -5.16 21.44
N THR A 42 10.61 -5.44 20.21
CA THR A 42 11.26 -6.35 19.27
C THR A 42 11.48 -5.68 17.93
N ILE A 43 12.52 -6.10 17.22
CA ILE A 43 12.78 -5.73 15.83
C ILE A 43 12.28 -6.91 14.98
N PRO A 44 11.43 -6.71 13.97
CA PRO A 44 11.00 -7.78 13.08
C PRO A 44 12.22 -8.50 12.46
N PRO A 45 12.25 -9.85 12.40
CA PRO A 45 13.43 -10.59 11.92
C PRO A 45 13.91 -10.15 10.53
N ALA A 46 12.99 -9.91 9.59
CA ALA A 46 13.34 -9.45 8.24
C ALA A 46 13.97 -8.04 8.23
N MET A 47 13.53 -7.13 9.12
CA MET A 47 14.15 -5.82 9.29
C MET A 47 15.52 -5.94 9.99
N SER A 48 15.65 -6.87 10.95
CA SER A 48 16.93 -7.14 11.62
C SER A 48 17.97 -7.68 10.64
N ALA A 49 17.59 -8.62 9.77
CA ALA A 49 18.44 -9.13 8.69
C ALA A 49 18.83 -8.00 7.72
N LEU A 50 17.86 -7.20 7.27
CA LEU A 50 18.12 -6.04 6.41
C LEU A 50 19.14 -5.08 7.02
N LEU A 51 18.99 -4.70 8.29
CA LEU A 51 19.94 -3.80 8.95
C LEU A 51 21.32 -4.44 9.12
N ALA A 52 21.40 -5.74 9.42
CA ALA A 52 22.66 -6.45 9.56
C ALA A 52 23.41 -6.59 8.23
N GLU A 53 22.73 -7.09 7.20
CA GLU A 53 23.32 -7.52 5.94
C GLU A 53 23.46 -6.36 4.95
N TYR A 54 22.43 -5.52 4.82
CA TYR A 54 22.47 -4.37 3.91
C TYR A 54 23.14 -3.14 4.52
N SER A 55 22.92 -2.87 5.81
CA SER A 55 23.38 -1.62 6.45
C SER A 55 24.64 -1.79 7.30
N GLY A 56 25.09 -3.03 7.51
CA GLY A 56 26.25 -3.34 8.36
C GLY A 56 26.03 -3.04 9.85
N ILE A 57 24.78 -3.05 10.32
CA ILE A 57 24.43 -2.74 11.71
C ILE A 57 24.13 -4.04 12.46
N PRO A 58 25.04 -4.50 13.32
CA PRO A 58 24.93 -5.81 13.93
C PRO A 58 23.79 -5.86 14.97
N PRO A 59 23.15 -7.02 15.21
CA PRO A 59 21.92 -7.12 16.01
C PRO A 59 21.95 -6.43 17.38
N GLN A 60 23.09 -6.47 18.07
CA GLN A 60 23.28 -5.84 19.38
C GLN A 60 23.22 -4.30 19.36
N GLU A 61 23.49 -3.67 18.22
CA GLU A 61 23.47 -2.21 18.05
C GLU A 61 22.13 -1.69 17.48
N GLN A 62 21.37 -2.56 16.80
CA GLN A 62 20.19 -2.14 16.03
C GLN A 62 19.15 -1.41 16.87
N LYS A 63 18.83 -1.91 18.07
CA LYS A 63 17.80 -1.31 18.92
C LYS A 63 18.15 0.12 19.33
N ALA A 64 19.41 0.35 19.71
CA ALA A 64 19.91 1.68 20.06
C ALA A 64 19.89 2.60 18.83
N HIS A 65 20.44 2.14 17.71
CA HIS A 65 20.46 2.87 16.44
C HIS A 65 19.06 3.30 15.98
N ILE A 66 18.11 2.37 15.89
CA ILE A 66 16.72 2.62 15.48
C ILE A 66 16.07 3.65 16.40
N THR A 67 16.23 3.51 17.72
CA THR A 67 15.63 4.42 18.70
C THR A 67 16.20 5.82 18.57
N THR A 68 17.52 5.96 18.45
CA THR A 68 18.17 7.26 18.27
C THR A 68 17.71 7.95 16.98
N VAL A 69 17.65 7.22 15.86
CA VAL A 69 17.20 7.77 14.58
C VAL A 69 15.73 8.22 14.68
N ARG A 70 14.85 7.37 15.24
CA ARG A 70 13.44 7.70 15.42
C ARG A 70 13.25 8.90 16.33
N ASP A 71 13.89 8.95 17.50
CA ASP A 71 13.64 9.99 18.50
C ASP A 71 14.05 11.36 17.98
N ARG A 72 15.20 11.43 17.29
CA ARG A 72 15.65 12.65 16.61
C ARG A 72 14.64 13.09 15.54
N ALA A 73 14.13 12.15 14.75
CA ALA A 73 13.16 12.44 13.70
C ALA A 73 11.80 12.89 14.27
N TYR A 74 11.28 12.18 15.26
CA TYR A 74 9.96 12.41 15.84
C TYR A 74 9.88 13.73 16.60
N ALA A 75 11.01 14.23 17.15
CA ALA A 75 11.08 15.52 17.82
C ALA A 75 10.71 16.70 16.90
N THR A 76 11.00 16.59 15.60
CA THR A 76 10.70 17.61 14.60
C THR A 76 9.53 17.23 13.69
N HIS A 77 9.27 15.92 13.51
CA HIS A 77 8.27 15.38 12.60
C HIS A 77 7.44 14.27 13.29
N PRO A 78 6.43 14.62 14.10
CA PRO A 78 5.70 13.67 14.95
C PRO A 78 4.65 12.85 14.19
N TYR A 79 5.07 12.16 13.11
CA TYR A 79 4.19 11.34 12.29
C TYR A 79 3.88 9.98 12.92
N PRO A 80 2.65 9.44 12.74
CA PRO A 80 2.28 8.14 13.29
C PRO A 80 3.19 6.99 12.84
N CYS A 81 3.75 7.06 11.63
CA CYS A 81 4.64 6.02 11.11
C CYS A 81 5.91 5.88 11.96
N LEU A 82 6.49 7.00 12.39
CA LEU A 82 7.63 7.06 13.29
C LEU A 82 7.22 6.72 14.73
N GLY A 83 6.15 7.36 15.22
CA GLY A 83 5.70 7.21 16.60
C GLY A 83 5.28 5.80 16.97
N ARG A 84 4.82 4.99 16.01
CA ARG A 84 4.35 3.62 16.22
C ARG A 84 5.25 2.55 15.63
N TRP A 85 6.51 2.88 15.29
CA TRP A 85 7.48 1.93 14.73
C TRP A 85 7.09 1.29 13.40
N ARG A 86 6.11 1.85 12.67
CA ARG A 86 5.60 1.29 11.41
C ARG A 86 6.66 1.24 10.31
N PHE A 87 7.65 2.12 10.34
CA PHE A 87 8.78 2.09 9.41
C PHE A 87 9.69 0.85 9.55
N LEU A 88 9.49 0.03 10.59
CA LEU A 88 10.13 -1.28 10.74
C LEU A 88 9.35 -2.41 10.09
N GLU A 89 8.11 -2.14 9.65
CA GLU A 89 7.27 -3.10 8.94
C GLU A 89 7.59 -3.04 7.45
N LEU A 90 7.77 -4.21 6.84
CA LEU A 90 8.11 -4.36 5.42
C LEU A 90 6.86 -4.82 4.67
N ASP A 91 5.88 -3.92 4.57
CA ASP A 91 4.54 -4.22 4.05
C ASP A 91 4.60 -4.85 2.65
N LEU A 92 5.53 -4.40 1.79
CA LEU A 92 5.70 -4.95 0.45
C LEU A 92 6.24 -6.38 0.50
N ALA A 93 7.21 -6.65 1.38
CA ALA A 93 7.80 -7.98 1.53
C ALA A 93 6.81 -9.02 2.08
N ASP A 94 5.78 -8.56 2.81
CA ASP A 94 4.67 -9.36 3.34
C ASP A 94 3.45 -9.39 2.38
N HIS A 95 3.54 -8.75 1.22
CA HIS A 95 2.47 -8.75 0.23
C HIS A 95 2.36 -10.13 -0.46
N PRO A 96 1.15 -10.68 -0.72
CA PRO A 96 0.97 -12.01 -1.33
C PRO A 96 1.68 -12.20 -2.68
N LEU A 97 1.87 -11.11 -3.42
CA LEU A 97 2.52 -11.12 -4.74
C LEU A 97 4.04 -10.88 -4.70
N TYR A 98 4.63 -10.68 -3.52
CA TYR A 98 6.04 -10.28 -3.40
C TYR A 98 7.00 -11.29 -4.03
N ARG A 99 6.88 -12.56 -3.65
CA ARG A 99 7.77 -13.64 -4.09
C ARG A 99 7.42 -14.18 -5.48
N SER A 100 6.13 -14.18 -5.85
CA SER A 100 5.66 -14.80 -7.09
C SER A 100 5.72 -13.86 -8.30
N GLU A 101 5.47 -12.56 -8.11
CA GLU A 101 5.31 -11.61 -9.21
C GLU A 101 6.28 -10.44 -9.12
N ILE A 102 6.35 -9.77 -7.95
CA ILE A 102 7.05 -8.48 -7.82
C ILE A 102 8.57 -8.64 -7.87
N LEU A 103 9.14 -9.45 -6.98
CA LEU A 103 10.60 -9.63 -6.92
C LEU A 103 11.15 -10.24 -8.21
N PRO A 104 10.57 -11.32 -8.78
CA PRO A 104 11.06 -11.88 -10.05
C PRO A 104 11.02 -10.90 -11.23
N ALA A 105 10.03 -10.01 -11.29
CA ALA A 105 9.95 -8.99 -12.34
C ALA A 105 11.01 -7.89 -12.20
N LEU A 106 11.58 -7.72 -11.00
CA LEU A 106 12.58 -6.71 -10.69
C LEU A 106 14.00 -7.27 -10.58
N SER A 107 14.19 -8.59 -10.51
CA SER A 107 15.52 -9.20 -10.56
C SER A 107 16.22 -8.86 -11.87
N SER A 108 17.53 -8.60 -11.81
CA SER A 108 18.34 -8.44 -13.02
C SER A 108 18.21 -9.70 -13.87
N SER A 109 17.70 -9.59 -15.10
CA SER A 109 17.90 -10.66 -16.07
C SER A 109 19.42 -10.78 -16.26
N GLU A 110 20.02 -11.94 -15.99
CA GLU A 110 21.43 -12.14 -16.30
C GLU A 110 21.70 -11.65 -17.73
N SER A 111 22.50 -10.59 -17.84
CA SER A 111 22.94 -10.07 -19.12
C SER A 111 23.70 -11.17 -19.85
N GLY A 112 23.06 -11.74 -20.88
CA GLY A 112 23.71 -12.41 -21.99
C GLY A 112 24.56 -13.64 -21.67
N THR A 113 23.90 -14.78 -21.41
CA THR A 113 24.37 -15.99 -22.09
C THR A 113 23.36 -16.33 -23.16
N SER A 114 23.69 -16.02 -24.41
CA SER A 114 23.01 -16.56 -25.58
C SER A 114 23.25 -18.07 -25.64
N GLN A 115 22.68 -18.83 -24.71
CA GLN A 115 22.40 -20.24 -24.95
C GLN A 115 21.13 -20.28 -25.77
N THR A 116 21.32 -20.51 -27.07
CA THR A 116 20.30 -21.02 -27.98
C THR A 116 19.67 -22.27 -27.37
N ARG A 117 18.65 -22.10 -26.53
CA ARG A 117 17.68 -23.15 -26.24
C ARG A 117 16.82 -23.32 -27.49
N ASN A 118 17.29 -24.19 -28.38
CA ASN A 118 16.40 -24.87 -29.32
C ASN A 118 15.43 -25.73 -28.52
N THR A 119 14.35 -25.14 -28.04
CA THR A 119 13.18 -25.86 -27.57
C THR A 119 12.04 -25.53 -28.51
N THR A 120 11.86 -26.41 -29.50
CA THR A 120 10.61 -26.61 -30.22
C THR A 120 9.55 -27.03 -29.21
N ASP A 121 8.87 -26.07 -28.59
CA ASP A 121 7.56 -26.28 -27.97
C ASP A 121 6.72 -25.01 -28.14
N GLY A 122 5.81 -25.06 -29.10
CA GLY A 122 4.97 -23.95 -29.54
C GLY A 122 3.76 -23.72 -28.65
N SER A 123 3.96 -23.21 -27.43
CA SER A 123 2.83 -22.82 -26.56
C SER A 123 3.04 -21.56 -25.70
N SER A 124 4.02 -20.70 -26.00
CA SER A 124 4.00 -19.33 -25.46
C SER A 124 3.36 -18.39 -26.48
N THR A 125 2.16 -17.89 -26.20
CA THR A 125 1.48 -16.91 -27.06
C THR A 125 2.31 -15.63 -27.13
N ALA A 126 2.34 -14.95 -28.28
CA ALA A 126 3.12 -13.73 -28.50
C ALA A 126 2.83 -12.62 -27.45
N ALA A 127 1.61 -12.59 -26.92
CA ALA A 127 1.18 -11.68 -25.85
C ALA A 127 1.94 -11.87 -24.52
N GLY A 128 2.30 -13.10 -24.16
CA GLY A 128 3.08 -13.38 -22.95
C GLY A 128 4.52 -12.89 -23.06
N ARG A 129 5.10 -12.92 -24.27
CA ARG A 129 6.47 -12.47 -24.53
C ARG A 129 6.58 -10.93 -24.48
N THR A 130 5.58 -10.21 -24.96
CA THR A 130 5.54 -8.73 -24.91
C THR A 130 5.22 -8.18 -23.53
N THR A 131 4.41 -8.88 -22.74
CA THR A 131 4.11 -8.49 -21.34
C THR A 131 5.36 -8.55 -20.46
N ILE A 132 6.17 -9.60 -20.62
CA ILE A 132 7.44 -9.75 -19.91
C ILE A 132 8.42 -8.63 -20.28
N ASP A 133 8.48 -8.24 -21.56
CA ASP A 133 9.39 -7.21 -22.07
C ASP A 133 9.07 -5.79 -21.57
N PHE A 134 7.79 -5.44 -21.38
CA PHE A 134 7.43 -4.16 -20.76
C PHE A 134 7.80 -4.13 -19.29
N LEU A 135 7.40 -5.15 -18.52
CA LEU A 135 7.70 -5.19 -17.09
C LEU A 135 9.21 -5.29 -16.81
N SER A 136 10.02 -5.92 -17.67
CA SER A 136 11.47 -5.95 -17.53
C SER A 136 12.16 -4.62 -17.82
N ASN A 137 11.54 -3.74 -18.62
CA ASN A 137 12.08 -2.40 -18.95
C ASN A 137 11.41 -1.26 -18.17
N SER A 138 10.43 -1.57 -17.31
CA SER A 138 9.72 -0.59 -16.50
C SER A 138 10.38 -0.36 -15.14
N ILE A 139 10.08 0.79 -14.52
CA ILE A 139 10.51 1.08 -13.15
C ILE A 139 9.51 0.54 -12.12
N PHE A 140 10.04 0.25 -10.93
CA PHE A 140 9.26 0.14 -9.71
C PHE A 140 9.20 1.50 -9.02
N LEU A 141 8.03 1.90 -8.54
CA LEU A 141 7.85 3.11 -7.76
C LEU A 141 7.14 2.80 -6.44
N ASP A 142 7.73 3.22 -5.32
CA ASP A 142 7.08 3.27 -4.01
C ASP A 142 6.56 4.70 -3.76
N LEU A 143 5.24 4.89 -3.88
CA LEU A 143 4.57 6.19 -3.73
C LEU A 143 4.11 6.37 -2.29
N GLY A 144 4.68 7.35 -1.60
CA GLY A 144 4.62 7.47 -0.13
C GLY A 144 5.65 6.56 0.55
N CYS A 145 6.88 6.53 0.05
CA CYS A 145 7.90 5.56 0.47
C CYS A 145 8.40 5.73 1.90
N CYS A 146 8.08 6.84 2.59
CA CYS A 146 8.54 7.12 3.94
C CYS A 146 10.08 7.03 4.00
N LEU A 147 10.64 6.16 4.83
CA LEU A 147 12.08 5.98 4.96
C LEU A 147 12.71 5.16 3.82
N GLY A 148 11.92 4.69 2.85
CA GLY A 148 12.37 3.86 1.73
C GLY A 148 12.77 2.45 2.16
N GLN A 149 12.15 1.91 3.22
CA GLN A 149 12.48 0.59 3.76
C GLN A 149 12.13 -0.56 2.81
N ASP A 150 10.99 -0.47 2.10
CA ASP A 150 10.53 -1.52 1.19
C ASP A 150 11.41 -1.60 -0.06
N ILE A 151 11.87 -0.45 -0.59
CA ILE A 151 12.83 -0.39 -1.69
C ILE A 151 14.16 -1.05 -1.30
N ARG A 152 14.70 -0.73 -0.13
CA ARG A 152 15.96 -1.34 0.33
C ARG A 152 15.81 -2.83 0.60
N LYS A 153 14.62 -3.25 1.03
CA LYS A 153 14.29 -4.66 1.17
C LYS A 153 14.23 -5.38 -0.18
N LEU A 154 13.75 -4.73 -1.25
CA LEU A 154 13.85 -5.27 -2.61
C LEU A 154 15.32 -5.44 -3.04
N ILE A 155 16.17 -4.44 -2.81
CA ILE A 155 17.61 -4.54 -3.15
C ILE A 155 18.27 -5.70 -2.41
N HIS A 156 18.03 -5.78 -1.09
CA HIS A 156 18.53 -6.87 -0.26
C HIS A 156 18.11 -8.25 -0.77
N ASP A 157 16.92 -8.37 -1.35
CA ASP A 157 16.39 -9.63 -1.90
C ASP A 157 16.78 -9.87 -3.37
N GLY A 158 17.62 -9.02 -3.96
CA GLY A 158 18.20 -9.22 -5.30
C GLY A 158 17.46 -8.54 -6.44
N ALA A 159 16.63 -7.53 -6.16
CA ALA A 159 16.10 -6.66 -7.21
C ALA A 159 17.21 -5.77 -7.81
N ASP A 160 17.08 -5.46 -9.10
CA ASP A 160 17.93 -4.50 -9.79
C ASP A 160 17.69 -3.08 -9.26
N ALA A 161 18.63 -2.58 -8.46
CA ALA A 161 18.55 -1.28 -7.82
C ALA A 161 18.36 -0.13 -8.83
N THR A 162 18.87 -0.25 -10.06
CA THR A 162 18.78 0.80 -11.10
C THR A 162 17.34 1.07 -11.55
N ARG A 163 16.41 0.17 -11.23
CA ARG A 163 14.99 0.24 -11.61
C ARG A 163 14.09 0.71 -10.48
N LEU A 164 14.63 0.95 -9.28
CA LEU A 164 13.84 1.24 -8.09
C LEU A 164 13.81 2.74 -7.80
N MET A 165 12.61 3.26 -7.61
CA MET A 165 12.37 4.64 -7.22
C MET A 165 11.43 4.73 -6.01
N GLY A 166 11.65 5.73 -5.17
CA GLY A 166 10.75 6.13 -4.09
C GLY A 166 10.31 7.57 -4.26
N ALA A 167 9.07 7.86 -3.91
CA ALA A 167 8.54 9.22 -3.87
C ALA A 167 7.87 9.47 -2.53
N ASP A 168 8.15 10.61 -1.90
CA ASP A 168 7.46 11.03 -0.69
C ASP A 168 7.24 12.54 -0.69
N LEU A 169 6.16 12.98 -0.05
CA LEU A 169 5.86 14.39 0.11
C LEU A 169 6.94 15.12 0.94
N ASN A 170 7.54 14.44 1.91
CA ASN A 170 8.46 15.05 2.87
C ASN A 170 9.90 14.59 2.65
N PRO A 171 10.80 15.47 2.17
CA PRO A 171 12.23 15.16 1.97
C PRO A 171 12.93 14.61 3.22
N GLU A 172 12.52 15.04 4.40
CA GLU A 172 13.12 14.65 5.67
C GLU A 172 13.01 13.15 5.94
N PHE A 173 11.96 12.48 5.46
CA PHE A 173 11.86 11.03 5.60
C PHE A 173 12.96 10.28 4.86
N ILE A 174 13.38 10.78 3.70
CA ILE A 174 14.46 10.19 2.93
C ILE A 174 15.80 10.39 3.66
N GLU A 175 16.03 11.57 4.26
CA GLU A 175 17.20 11.82 5.12
C GLU A 175 17.25 10.91 6.35
N ILE A 176 16.10 10.67 6.96
CA ILE A 176 15.96 9.71 8.07
C ILE A 176 16.24 8.28 7.58
N GLY A 177 15.77 7.93 6.38
CA GLY A 177 16.09 6.68 5.70
C GLY A 177 17.60 6.48 5.55
N TYR A 178 18.32 7.48 5.04
CA TYR A 178 19.79 7.41 4.95
C TYR A 178 20.47 7.27 6.30
N SER A 179 19.95 7.92 7.34
CA SER A 179 20.45 7.74 8.70
C SER A 179 20.20 6.32 9.23
N LEU A 180 19.09 5.70 8.86
CA LEU A 180 18.72 4.35 9.28
C LEU A 180 19.56 3.28 8.56
N PHE A 181 19.74 3.40 7.24
CA PHE A 181 20.30 2.34 6.39
C PHE A 181 21.77 2.56 5.94
N ARG A 182 22.34 3.75 6.15
CA ARG A 182 23.75 4.08 5.87
C ARG A 182 24.18 3.73 4.43
N ASP A 183 23.43 4.18 3.45
CA ASP A 183 23.54 3.74 2.06
C ASP A 183 23.60 4.85 1.01
N ARG A 184 23.77 6.12 1.41
CA ARG A 184 23.78 7.26 0.49
C ARG A 184 24.85 7.16 -0.61
N ASP A 185 25.95 6.48 -0.32
CA ASP A 185 27.06 6.23 -1.24
C ASP A 185 26.76 5.19 -2.31
N ARG A 186 25.86 4.23 -2.03
CA ARG A 186 25.48 3.13 -2.94
C ARG A 186 24.08 3.25 -3.52
N PHE A 187 23.23 4.09 -2.93
CA PHE A 187 21.86 4.32 -3.33
C PHE A 187 21.55 5.83 -3.27
N PRO A 188 22.14 6.63 -4.19
CA PRO A 188 22.13 8.09 -4.12
C PRO A 188 20.73 8.68 -4.34
N TRP A 189 20.53 9.88 -3.81
CA TRP A 189 19.21 10.52 -3.79
C TRP A 189 18.71 10.81 -5.20
N GLU A 190 19.55 11.46 -5.99
CA GLU A 190 19.26 11.95 -7.33
C GLU A 190 18.75 10.84 -8.26
N ASP A 191 19.22 9.60 -8.07
CA ASP A 191 18.87 8.48 -8.92
C ASP A 191 17.59 7.78 -8.43
N HIS A 192 17.33 7.76 -7.13
CA HIS A 192 16.33 6.86 -6.56
C HIS A 192 15.17 7.53 -5.83
N PHE A 193 15.28 8.80 -5.43
CA PHE A 193 14.25 9.45 -4.64
C PHE A 193 13.72 10.74 -5.27
N ILE A 194 12.40 10.92 -5.17
CA ILE A 194 11.70 12.14 -5.53
C ILE A 194 11.02 12.68 -4.25
N ALA A 195 11.56 13.75 -3.69
CA ALA A 195 10.91 14.50 -2.63
C ALA A 195 11.28 15.99 -2.71
N PRO A 196 10.33 16.92 -2.57
CA PRO A 196 8.90 16.67 -2.30
C PRO A 196 8.16 16.12 -3.52
N ALA A 197 7.29 15.14 -3.30
CA ALA A 197 6.40 14.57 -4.30
C ALA A 197 4.95 14.63 -3.81
N ASP A 198 4.19 15.60 -4.33
CA ASP A 198 2.74 15.68 -4.07
C ASP A 198 1.98 14.77 -5.04
N VAL A 199 1.23 13.81 -4.49
CA VAL A 199 0.39 12.89 -5.25
C VAL A 199 -0.75 13.61 -5.99
N PHE A 200 -1.12 14.81 -5.57
CA PHE A 200 -2.12 15.64 -6.24
C PHE A 200 -1.52 16.60 -7.28
N ASP A 201 -0.19 16.63 -7.46
CA ASP A 201 0.44 17.40 -8.53
C ASP A 201 0.53 16.58 -9.82
N PHE A 202 -0.34 16.93 -10.77
CA PHE A 202 -0.39 16.36 -12.12
C PHE A 202 0.37 17.22 -13.14
N SER A 203 1.09 18.26 -12.71
CA SER A 203 1.80 19.13 -13.64
C SER A 203 2.91 18.35 -14.36
N PRO A 204 3.04 18.49 -15.70
CA PRO A 204 4.13 17.86 -16.45
C PRO A 204 5.52 18.35 -16.01
N SER A 205 5.57 19.50 -15.33
CA SER A 205 6.78 20.10 -14.74
C SER A 205 7.10 19.58 -13.34
N SER A 206 6.25 18.76 -12.72
CA SER A 206 6.62 18.11 -11.46
C SER A 206 7.72 17.06 -11.71
N GLU A 207 8.62 16.87 -10.75
CA GLU A 207 9.67 15.86 -10.86
C GLU A 207 9.07 14.44 -10.93
N LEU A 208 7.99 14.20 -10.17
CA LEU A 208 7.24 12.94 -10.22
C LEU A 208 6.71 12.66 -11.63
N SER A 209 6.09 13.65 -12.31
CA SER A 209 5.64 13.45 -13.68
C SER A 209 6.79 13.27 -14.67
N ARG A 210 7.83 14.11 -14.62
CA ARG A 210 8.98 14.00 -15.54
C ARG A 210 9.65 12.63 -15.49
N ARG A 211 9.78 12.07 -14.29
CA ARG A 211 10.55 10.84 -14.10
C ARG A 211 9.71 9.57 -14.19
N CYS A 212 8.42 9.62 -13.84
CA CYS A 212 7.64 8.41 -13.63
C CYS A 212 6.39 8.26 -14.53
N ASP A 213 5.80 9.33 -15.07
CA ASP A 213 4.57 9.20 -15.88
C ASP A 213 4.77 8.25 -17.07
N GLY A 214 3.99 7.17 -17.12
CA GLY A 214 4.03 6.18 -18.20
C GLY A 214 5.22 5.22 -18.18
N ARG A 215 6.03 5.26 -17.13
CA ARG A 215 7.25 4.45 -16.98
C ARG A 215 7.12 3.39 -15.90
N VAL A 216 6.10 3.46 -15.06
CA VAL A 216 5.91 2.57 -13.92
C VAL A 216 5.21 1.28 -14.34
N GLY A 217 5.88 0.15 -14.11
CA GLY A 217 5.31 -1.20 -14.34
C GLY A 217 4.76 -1.82 -13.07
N ILE A 218 5.39 -1.52 -11.93
CA ILE A 218 4.95 -1.93 -10.60
C ILE A 218 4.91 -0.68 -9.71
N LEU A 219 3.72 -0.32 -9.27
CA LEU A 219 3.47 0.79 -8.34
C LEU A 219 3.09 0.22 -6.98
N HIS A 220 3.91 0.49 -5.96
CA HIS A 220 3.58 0.22 -4.57
C HIS A 220 3.08 1.50 -3.91
N CYS A 221 1.99 1.43 -3.15
CA CYS A 221 1.35 2.57 -2.49
C CYS A 221 0.71 2.11 -1.18
N THR A 222 1.52 1.94 -0.13
CA THR A 222 1.03 1.53 1.20
C THR A 222 0.79 2.72 2.11
N ALA A 223 -0.24 2.64 2.94
CA ALA A 223 -0.60 3.65 3.95
C ALA A 223 -0.88 5.08 3.42
N VAL A 224 -1.16 5.25 2.12
CA VAL A 224 -1.45 6.56 1.51
C VAL A 224 -2.95 6.83 1.38
N PHE A 225 -3.70 5.97 0.69
CA PHE A 225 -5.12 6.20 0.39
C PHE A 225 -5.97 6.50 1.63
N HIS A 226 -5.74 5.81 2.75
CA HIS A 226 -6.51 5.98 3.98
C HIS A 226 -6.33 7.35 4.66
N LEU A 227 -5.44 8.19 4.15
CA LEU A 227 -5.25 9.56 4.64
C LEU A 227 -6.40 10.48 4.18
N PHE A 228 -7.19 10.05 3.21
CA PHE A 228 -8.09 10.88 2.41
C PHE A 228 -9.55 10.41 2.44
N GLY A 229 -10.49 11.32 2.15
CA GLY A 229 -11.89 10.98 1.86
C GLY A 229 -12.04 10.34 0.48
N LEU A 230 -13.24 9.84 0.14
CA LEU A 230 -13.44 9.05 -1.08
C LEU A 230 -13.06 9.79 -2.37
N ASP A 231 -13.43 11.07 -2.50
CA ASP A 231 -13.14 11.85 -3.72
C ASP A 231 -11.63 12.07 -3.92
N GLU A 232 -10.91 12.36 -2.84
CA GLU A 232 -9.46 12.48 -2.84
C GLU A 232 -8.79 11.12 -3.10
N GLN A 233 -9.33 10.01 -2.61
CA GLN A 233 -8.86 8.66 -2.96
C GLN A 233 -9.03 8.36 -4.45
N LYS A 234 -10.15 8.76 -5.07
CA LYS A 234 -10.32 8.67 -6.52
C LYS A 234 -9.29 9.51 -7.28
N MET A 235 -8.95 10.71 -6.78
CA MET A 235 -7.87 11.53 -7.37
C MET A 235 -6.50 10.84 -7.27
N VAL A 236 -6.18 10.22 -6.13
CA VAL A 236 -4.96 9.41 -5.97
C VAL A 236 -4.97 8.21 -6.94
N ALA A 237 -6.09 7.50 -7.10
CA ALA A 237 -6.21 6.42 -8.07
C ALA A 237 -5.95 6.90 -9.52
N ARG A 238 -6.48 8.07 -9.91
CA ARG A 238 -6.18 8.70 -11.21
C ARG A 238 -4.70 9.06 -11.35
N ARG A 239 -4.04 9.50 -10.27
CA ARG A 239 -2.58 9.72 -10.28
C ARG A 239 -1.83 8.42 -10.53
N CYS A 240 -2.23 7.33 -9.85
CA CYS A 240 -1.65 6.01 -10.07
C CYS A 240 -1.81 5.54 -11.52
N LEU A 241 -2.99 5.73 -12.13
CA LEU A 241 -3.21 5.46 -13.55
C LEU A 241 -2.29 6.29 -14.44
N ARG A 242 -2.09 7.59 -14.15
CA ARG A 242 -1.16 8.45 -14.91
C ARG A 242 0.30 7.98 -14.81
N LEU A 243 0.74 7.54 -13.64
CA LEU A 243 2.09 7.00 -13.43
C LEU A 243 2.34 5.72 -14.24
N VAL A 244 1.32 4.87 -14.36
CA VAL A 244 1.39 3.60 -15.10
C VAL A 244 1.21 3.80 -16.62
N LEU A 245 0.20 4.58 -17.02
CA LEU A 245 -0.25 4.70 -18.41
C LEU A 245 0.42 5.88 -19.15
N GLY A 246 0.95 6.86 -18.45
CA GLY A 246 1.48 8.07 -19.06
C GLY A 246 0.39 9.01 -19.56
N SER A 247 0.74 9.96 -20.43
CA SER A 247 -0.17 11.06 -20.74
C SER A 247 -1.32 10.72 -21.68
N GLY A 248 -2.53 10.56 -21.13
CA GLY A 248 -3.79 10.78 -21.84
C GLY A 248 -4.50 12.11 -21.46
N TYR A 249 -4.02 12.80 -20.42
CA TYR A 249 -4.56 14.11 -20.01
C TYR A 249 -3.95 15.24 -20.85
N GLY A 250 -4.77 15.87 -21.68
CA GLY A 250 -4.62 17.29 -22.04
C GLY A 250 -3.53 17.70 -23.03
N ASN A 251 -2.91 16.79 -23.79
CA ASN A 251 -2.11 17.18 -24.95
C ASN A 251 -2.55 16.37 -26.16
N HIS A 252 -2.89 17.08 -27.25
CA HIS A 252 -2.68 16.56 -28.58
C HIS A 252 -1.27 15.97 -28.59
N ALA A 253 -1.15 14.65 -28.73
CA ALA A 253 0.12 14.04 -29.06
C ALA A 253 0.70 14.87 -30.21
N SER A 254 1.84 15.54 -29.98
CA SER A 254 2.51 16.18 -31.10
C SER A 254 2.75 15.07 -32.11
N GLU A 255 2.35 15.29 -33.36
CA GLU A 255 2.41 14.28 -34.42
C GLU A 255 3.82 13.73 -34.66
N THR A 256 4.83 14.30 -34.00
CA THR A 256 6.24 13.97 -34.03
C THR A 256 6.64 12.76 -33.17
N GLU A 257 5.78 12.26 -32.28
CA GLU A 257 6.01 11.00 -31.53
C GLU A 257 5.33 9.78 -32.18
N LYS A 258 4.84 9.90 -33.41
CA LYS A 258 4.53 8.73 -34.25
C LYS A 258 5.84 8.18 -34.80
N GLY A 259 6.63 7.57 -33.93
CA GLY A 259 7.68 6.65 -34.37
C GLY A 259 7.04 5.56 -35.21
N GLU A 260 7.44 5.48 -36.48
CA GLU A 260 7.09 4.40 -37.39
C GLU A 260 7.59 3.07 -36.81
N GLY A 261 6.76 2.41 -35.99
CA GLY A 261 7.16 1.16 -35.33
C GLY A 261 6.32 0.69 -34.15
N GLU A 262 5.38 1.48 -33.60
CA GLU A 262 4.50 0.95 -32.55
C GLU A 262 3.44 0.01 -33.15
N GLY A 263 3.74 -1.28 -33.06
CA GLY A 263 2.87 -2.37 -33.48
C GLY A 263 1.47 -2.21 -32.86
N ARG A 264 0.51 -1.91 -33.73
CA ARG A 264 -0.93 -2.01 -33.46
C ARG A 264 -1.27 -3.43 -33.00
N GLY A 265 -1.19 -3.71 -31.69
CA GLY A 265 -1.59 -5.01 -31.13
C GLY A 265 -0.94 -5.46 -29.81
N THR A 266 0.01 -4.74 -29.21
CA THR A 266 0.68 -5.21 -27.99
C THR A 266 0.01 -4.69 -26.72
N THR A 267 -0.71 -5.56 -26.01
CA THR A 267 -1.23 -5.26 -24.66
C THR A 267 -0.07 -5.24 -23.65
N LYS A 268 0.06 -4.15 -22.91
CA LYS A 268 0.96 -4.00 -21.75
C LYS A 268 0.22 -4.39 -20.47
N LYS A 269 0.95 -4.85 -19.45
CA LYS A 269 0.41 -5.18 -18.13
C LYS A 269 1.18 -4.44 -17.04
N ALA A 270 0.48 -3.91 -16.05
CA ALA A 270 1.06 -3.26 -14.88
C ALA A 270 0.36 -3.68 -13.59
N LEU A 271 1.09 -3.57 -12.48
CA LEU A 271 0.62 -3.89 -11.14
C LEU A 271 0.58 -2.61 -10.30
N ILE A 272 -0.55 -2.35 -9.64
CA ILE A 272 -0.65 -1.38 -8.56
C ILE A 272 -1.00 -2.15 -7.29
N CYS A 273 -0.23 -2.00 -6.22
CA CYS A 273 -0.43 -2.76 -4.99
C CYS A 273 -0.12 -1.94 -3.74
N GLY A 274 -0.60 -2.40 -2.59
CA GLY A 274 -0.32 -1.75 -1.31
C GLY A 274 -1.10 -2.33 -0.15
N GLY A 275 -1.06 -1.62 0.97
CA GLY A 275 -1.83 -1.92 2.17
C GLY A 275 -2.43 -0.66 2.77
N GLN A 276 -3.59 -0.76 3.41
CA GLN A 276 -4.21 0.40 4.06
C GLN A 276 -5.16 0.04 5.20
N ALA A 277 -5.50 1.02 6.02
CA ALA A 277 -6.60 0.90 6.97
C ALA A 277 -7.92 0.68 6.22
N GLY A 278 -8.55 -0.47 6.45
CA GLY A 278 -9.88 -0.82 5.97
C GLY A 278 -10.86 -0.96 7.12
N HIS A 279 -12.11 -1.21 6.77
CA HIS A 279 -13.17 -1.51 7.72
C HIS A 279 -14.20 -2.46 7.09
N ILE A 280 -14.73 -3.43 7.85
CA ILE A 280 -15.73 -4.39 7.33
C ILE A 280 -16.99 -3.71 6.77
N ARG A 281 -17.34 -2.56 7.35
CA ARG A 281 -18.34 -1.61 6.84
C ARG A 281 -17.61 -0.47 6.15
N ALA A 282 -17.70 -0.38 4.83
CA ALA A 282 -17.10 0.73 4.11
C ALA A 282 -17.83 2.05 4.41
N GLY A 283 -17.11 3.17 4.44
CA GLY A 283 -17.71 4.49 4.68
C GLY A 283 -16.73 5.58 5.08
N GLU A 284 -17.25 6.77 5.31
CA GLU A 284 -16.51 7.92 5.81
C GLU A 284 -16.38 7.87 7.34
N TYR A 285 -15.16 8.02 7.83
CA TYR A 285 -14.83 8.01 9.24
C TYR A 285 -14.20 9.34 9.65
N ALA A 286 -14.70 9.95 10.72
CA ALA A 286 -14.11 11.16 11.26
C ALA A 286 -12.69 10.89 11.78
N ARG A 287 -11.77 11.80 11.49
CA ARG A 287 -10.39 11.70 11.98
C ARG A 287 -10.25 12.27 13.40
N GLU A 288 -11.01 13.33 13.69
CA GLU A 288 -11.25 14.01 14.98
C GLU A 288 -12.48 14.93 14.79
N PRO A 289 -13.13 15.43 15.86
CA PRO A 289 -14.12 16.50 15.72
C PRO A 289 -13.41 17.71 15.08
N ASN A 290 -13.83 18.12 13.87
CA ASN A 290 -13.29 19.25 13.07
C ASN A 290 -12.16 18.94 12.06
N LYS A 291 -11.77 17.68 11.83
CA LYS A 291 -10.85 17.32 10.73
C LYS A 291 -11.61 16.70 9.54
N LYS A 292 -11.02 16.78 8.35
CA LYS A 292 -11.48 16.03 7.15
C LYS A 292 -11.67 14.55 7.50
N SER A 293 -12.71 13.94 6.94
CA SER A 293 -12.96 12.51 7.08
C SER A 293 -11.95 11.69 6.27
N ARG A 294 -11.90 10.39 6.57
CA ARG A 294 -11.18 9.39 5.77
C ARG A 294 -12.13 8.29 5.36
N TYR A 295 -12.10 7.90 4.09
CA TYR A 295 -12.89 6.77 3.65
C TYR A 295 -12.14 5.48 3.96
N ARG A 296 -12.79 4.53 4.62
CA ARG A 296 -12.24 3.18 4.82
C ARG A 296 -13.02 2.21 3.96
N HIS A 297 -12.28 1.43 3.20
CA HIS A 297 -12.83 0.43 2.30
C HIS A 297 -12.95 -0.95 2.98
N ASN A 298 -13.96 -1.71 2.56
CA ASN A 298 -13.90 -3.17 2.50
C ASN A 298 -13.55 -3.62 1.07
N GLU A 299 -13.37 -4.93 0.87
CA GLU A 299 -12.97 -5.52 -0.43
C GLU A 299 -13.90 -5.09 -1.58
N GLN A 300 -15.22 -5.11 -1.35
CA GLN A 300 -16.22 -4.72 -2.35
C GLN A 300 -16.08 -3.24 -2.75
N SER A 301 -16.07 -2.34 -1.77
CA SER A 301 -15.96 -0.89 -2.04
C SER A 301 -14.62 -0.51 -2.66
N TRP A 302 -13.55 -1.25 -2.38
CA TRP A 302 -12.24 -1.02 -2.98
C TRP A 302 -12.25 -1.37 -4.46
N ARG A 303 -12.79 -2.55 -4.81
CA ARG A 303 -13.00 -2.96 -6.19
C ARG A 303 -13.86 -1.96 -6.94
N GLN A 304 -15.01 -1.57 -6.36
CA GLN A 304 -15.93 -0.61 -6.97
C GLN A 304 -15.23 0.73 -7.28
N MET A 305 -14.43 1.28 -6.37
CA MET A 305 -13.73 2.54 -6.59
C MET A 305 -12.78 2.48 -7.80
N TRP A 306 -12.00 1.41 -7.92
CA TRP A 306 -11.09 1.22 -9.06
C TRP A 306 -11.83 1.00 -10.38
N GLU A 307 -12.90 0.21 -10.38
CA GLU A 307 -13.76 0.01 -11.56
C GLU A 307 -14.39 1.33 -12.02
N GLU A 308 -14.89 2.15 -11.09
CA GLU A 308 -15.42 3.48 -11.38
C GLU A 308 -14.36 4.41 -11.96
N VAL A 309 -13.19 4.52 -11.31
CA VAL A 309 -12.11 5.41 -11.77
C VAL A 309 -11.63 5.03 -13.17
N VAL A 310 -11.51 3.74 -13.48
CA VAL A 310 -11.12 3.26 -14.82
C VAL A 310 -12.23 3.50 -15.86
N ALA A 311 -13.49 3.39 -15.48
CA ALA A 311 -14.64 3.58 -16.38
C ALA A 311 -14.99 5.05 -16.64
N GLU A 312 -14.59 5.95 -15.74
CA GLU A 312 -14.78 7.39 -15.90
C GLU A 312 -14.05 7.89 -17.17
N ASP A 313 -14.76 8.73 -17.93
CA ASP A 313 -14.36 9.20 -19.25
C ASP A 313 -14.00 10.68 -19.17
N ASP A 314 -12.73 10.96 -18.93
CA ASP A 314 -12.13 12.29 -19.06
C ASP A 314 -11.15 12.36 -20.25
N GLY A 315 -11.24 11.39 -21.16
CA GLY A 315 -10.35 11.26 -22.32
C GLY A 315 -8.96 10.69 -22.00
N ALA A 316 -8.67 10.29 -20.76
CA ALA A 316 -7.29 9.94 -20.37
C ALA A 316 -6.94 8.44 -20.38
N TRP A 317 -7.87 7.54 -20.05
CA TRP A 317 -7.55 6.10 -19.95
C TRP A 317 -8.64 5.11 -20.37
N LYS A 318 -9.92 5.48 -20.39
CA LYS A 318 -11.02 4.55 -20.67
C LYS A 318 -10.85 3.74 -21.97
N ASP A 319 -10.34 4.37 -23.04
CA ASP A 319 -10.10 3.70 -24.32
C ASP A 319 -8.77 2.93 -24.38
N ARG A 320 -7.90 3.14 -23.39
CA ARG A 320 -6.57 2.55 -23.29
C ARG A 320 -6.56 1.33 -22.38
N VAL A 321 -7.29 1.36 -21.27
CA VAL A 321 -7.40 0.24 -20.33
C VAL A 321 -8.36 -0.80 -20.89
N VAL A 322 -7.81 -1.97 -21.21
CA VAL A 322 -8.55 -3.13 -21.72
C VAL A 322 -9.20 -3.90 -20.58
N LYS A 323 -8.52 -3.98 -19.43
CA LYS A 323 -8.98 -4.74 -18.27
C LYS A 323 -8.40 -4.16 -16.98
N VAL A 324 -9.23 -4.11 -15.94
CA VAL A 324 -8.82 -3.93 -14.55
C VAL A 324 -9.28 -5.13 -13.74
N ASP A 325 -8.37 -5.75 -12.98
CA ASP A 325 -8.68 -6.88 -12.10
C ASP A 325 -8.22 -6.56 -10.67
N VAL A 326 -9.19 -6.31 -9.79
CA VAL A 326 -8.97 -5.74 -8.45
C VAL A 326 -9.21 -6.79 -7.38
N HIS A 327 -8.23 -6.93 -6.50
CA HIS A 327 -8.23 -7.86 -5.39
C HIS A 327 -7.91 -7.11 -4.10
N ALA A 328 -8.51 -7.57 -3.01
CA ALA A 328 -8.23 -7.09 -1.68
C ALA A 328 -8.46 -8.24 -0.69
N VAL A 329 -7.67 -8.26 0.38
CA VAL A 329 -7.81 -9.20 1.49
C VAL A 329 -7.84 -8.40 2.78
N MET A 330 -8.91 -8.57 3.54
CA MET A 330 -9.08 -7.94 4.85
C MET A 330 -8.46 -8.79 5.94
N GLU A 331 -7.31 -8.37 6.44
CA GLU A 331 -6.62 -9.02 7.54
C GLU A 331 -7.07 -8.42 8.87
N GLU A 332 -7.40 -9.30 9.82
CA GLU A 332 -7.50 -8.88 11.21
C GLU A 332 -6.11 -8.48 11.67
N ARG A 333 -5.90 -7.17 11.78
CA ARG A 333 -4.69 -6.66 12.39
C ARG A 333 -4.81 -6.83 13.89
N THR A 334 -4.39 -7.98 14.38
CA THR A 334 -4.06 -8.19 15.77
C THR A 334 -2.86 -7.33 16.11
N PHE A 335 -3.11 -6.09 16.58
CA PHE A 335 -2.11 -5.37 17.39
C PHE A 335 -1.99 -6.11 18.74
N GLY A 336 -1.42 -7.31 18.73
CA GLY A 336 -1.48 -8.24 19.87
C GLY A 336 -1.60 -9.71 19.48
N ASP A 337 -0.52 -10.46 19.68
CA ASP A 337 -0.49 -11.90 19.99
C ASP A 337 -1.09 -12.85 18.94
N GLY A 338 -0.36 -13.03 17.83
CA GLY A 338 -0.55 -14.21 16.97
C GLY A 338 0.79 -14.59 16.38
N GLU A 339 1.26 -15.80 16.66
CA GLU A 339 2.35 -16.42 15.91
C GLU A 339 2.05 -16.28 14.41
N GLY A 340 3.02 -15.78 13.64
CA GLY A 340 2.88 -15.72 12.20
C GLY A 340 2.62 -17.12 11.66
N GLN A 341 1.37 -17.41 11.29
CA GLN A 341 1.09 -18.46 10.34
C GLN A 341 1.53 -17.95 8.97
N SER A 342 2.85 -18.03 8.74
CA SER A 342 3.41 -18.08 7.40
C SER A 342 2.70 -19.21 6.65
N TRP A 343 2.11 -18.89 5.51
CA TRP A 343 1.59 -19.85 4.55
C TRP A 343 2.73 -20.74 4.03
N ASN A 344 3.10 -21.79 4.77
CA ASN A 344 3.92 -22.88 4.26
C ASN A 344 3.00 -23.95 3.69
N GLN A 345 2.79 -23.90 2.37
CA GLN A 345 2.21 -25.01 1.63
C GLN A 345 3.31 -26.07 1.45
N ASN A 346 3.49 -26.93 2.46
CA ASN A 346 4.37 -28.08 2.33
C ASN A 346 3.60 -29.19 1.61
N GLN A 347 3.94 -29.43 0.33
CA GLN A 347 3.48 -30.62 -0.37
C GLN A 347 4.11 -31.86 0.29
N SER A 348 3.23 -32.74 0.76
CA SER A 348 3.54 -34.04 1.32
C SER A 348 4.12 -34.97 0.24
N SER A 349 5.38 -35.35 0.38
CA SER A 349 5.91 -36.62 -0.14
C SER A 349 6.30 -37.50 1.04
N GLY A 350 5.59 -38.61 1.19
CA GLY A 350 5.71 -39.52 2.32
C GLY A 350 7.05 -40.24 2.42
N GLY A 351 7.40 -40.57 3.67
CA GLY A 351 8.50 -41.46 4.02
C GLY A 351 8.29 -41.96 5.45
N ALA A 352 7.84 -43.20 5.59
CA ALA A 352 7.69 -43.88 6.86
C ALA A 352 9.05 -44.35 7.40
N GLY A 353 9.25 -44.23 8.72
CA GLY A 353 10.39 -44.81 9.44
C GLY A 353 10.43 -44.33 10.88
N GLY A 354 9.94 -45.15 11.81
CA GLY A 354 9.95 -44.85 13.24
C GLY A 354 11.20 -45.39 13.95
N VAL A 355 11.54 -44.78 15.10
CA VAL A 355 12.22 -45.41 16.25
C VAL A 355 11.88 -44.60 17.52
N GLU A 356 11.58 -45.30 18.62
CA GLU A 356 11.29 -44.80 19.97
C GLU A 356 12.54 -44.24 20.71
N GLY A 357 12.35 -43.27 21.61
CA GLY A 357 13.37 -42.82 22.57
C GLY A 357 12.85 -41.75 23.55
N ARG A 358 13.08 -41.98 24.85
CA ARG A 358 12.52 -41.29 26.05
C ARG A 358 13.15 -39.91 26.40
N PRO A 359 12.64 -39.17 27.42
CA PRO A 359 12.54 -37.70 27.40
C PRO A 359 13.72 -36.96 28.03
N LEU A 360 13.89 -35.69 27.67
CA LEU A 360 14.76 -34.73 28.34
C LEU A 360 14.04 -33.38 28.49
N ASP A 361 14.09 -32.87 29.72
CA ASP A 361 13.49 -31.62 30.17
C ASP A 361 14.14 -30.36 29.58
N SER A 362 13.27 -29.43 29.15
CA SER A 362 13.37 -27.94 29.17
C SER A 362 14.47 -27.25 28.33
N PRO A 363 14.23 -26.06 27.72
CA PRO A 363 13.51 -24.93 28.33
C PRO A 363 12.42 -24.28 27.46
N THR A 364 11.58 -23.53 28.16
CA THR A 364 10.46 -22.71 27.70
C THR A 364 10.86 -21.72 26.61
N ASN A 365 10.30 -21.91 25.41
CA ASN A 365 10.24 -20.89 24.36
C ASN A 365 9.36 -19.72 24.84
N SER A 366 9.98 -18.63 25.30
CA SER A 366 9.29 -17.36 25.53
C SER A 366 9.44 -16.46 24.29
N VAL A 367 8.60 -16.69 23.28
CA VAL A 367 8.44 -15.75 22.17
C VAL A 367 7.49 -14.64 22.62
N ALA A 368 8.05 -13.59 23.22
CA ALA A 368 7.31 -12.40 23.60
C ALA A 368 7.22 -11.45 22.39
N ASN A 369 6.06 -11.44 21.73
CA ASN A 369 5.72 -10.46 20.69
C ASN A 369 5.54 -9.06 21.31
N ASN A 370 5.54 -8.01 20.46
CA ASN A 370 5.37 -6.63 20.91
C ASN A 370 3.93 -6.31 21.34
N THR A 371 3.44 -6.99 22.36
CA THR A 371 2.04 -7.02 22.73
C THR A 371 1.95 -6.42 24.12
N GLN A 372 1.33 -5.26 24.18
CA GLN A 372 0.85 -4.71 25.44
C GLN A 372 -0.58 -4.30 25.18
N ARG A 373 -1.45 -4.63 26.13
CA ARG A 373 -2.87 -4.30 26.14
C ARG A 373 -3.09 -2.85 25.68
N GLN A 374 -3.80 -2.74 24.55
CA GLN A 374 -4.71 -1.67 24.15
C GLN A 374 -4.55 -0.32 24.88
N ILE A 375 -4.08 0.68 24.15
CA ILE A 375 -4.50 2.07 24.38
C ILE A 375 -5.37 2.46 23.20
N GLY A 376 -6.69 2.32 23.39
CA GLY A 376 -7.73 2.46 22.36
C GLY A 376 -8.34 1.10 22.01
N SER A 377 -9.66 0.98 22.05
CA SER A 377 -10.33 -0.13 21.36
C SER A 377 -9.93 0.01 19.88
N VAL A 378 -9.32 -1.02 19.30
CA VAL A 378 -9.36 -1.15 17.84
C VAL A 378 -10.84 -1.11 17.51
N GLU A 379 -11.24 -0.07 16.79
CA GLU A 379 -12.62 0.15 16.39
C GLU A 379 -13.17 -1.16 15.83
N ASP A 380 -14.31 -1.62 16.37
CA ASP A 380 -14.88 -2.90 15.97
C ASP A 380 -15.13 -2.90 14.46
N GLY A 381 -14.56 -3.90 13.78
CA GLY A 381 -14.59 -3.96 12.32
C GLY A 381 -13.41 -3.33 11.58
N PHE A 382 -12.46 -2.68 12.26
CA PHE A 382 -11.20 -2.25 11.65
C PHE A 382 -10.40 -3.45 11.13
N ARG A 383 -9.80 -3.32 9.94
CA ARG A 383 -8.93 -4.32 9.34
C ARG A 383 -7.73 -3.64 8.68
N TRP A 384 -6.64 -4.36 8.53
CA TRP A 384 -5.63 -3.98 7.56
C TRP A 384 -5.96 -4.64 6.23
N MET A 385 -6.11 -3.86 5.18
CA MET A 385 -6.47 -4.36 3.86
C MET A 385 -5.22 -4.38 3.00
N LYS A 386 -4.75 -5.56 2.61
CA LYS A 386 -3.78 -5.71 1.51
C LYS A 386 -4.55 -5.73 0.20
N TRP A 387 -4.03 -5.10 -0.84
CA TRP A 387 -4.77 -4.95 -2.09
C TRP A 387 -3.84 -4.85 -3.30
N TRP A 388 -4.37 -5.25 -4.45
CA TRP A 388 -3.70 -5.06 -5.74
C TRP A 388 -4.70 -4.95 -6.90
N ALA A 389 -4.31 -4.21 -7.92
CA ALA A 389 -5.03 -4.07 -9.17
C ALA A 389 -4.07 -4.38 -10.34
N TRP A 390 -4.46 -5.35 -11.17
CA TRP A 390 -3.80 -5.60 -12.44
C TRP A 390 -4.47 -4.78 -13.52
N LEU A 391 -3.67 -4.03 -14.28
CA LEU A 391 -4.12 -3.25 -15.43
C LEU A 391 -3.54 -3.85 -16.70
N GLU A 392 -4.41 -4.12 -17.67
CA GLU A 392 -4.03 -4.43 -19.05
C GLU A 392 -4.42 -3.25 -19.93
N PHE A 393 -3.50 -2.75 -20.76
CA PHE A 393 -3.73 -1.55 -21.56
C PHE A 393 -3.00 -1.57 -22.90
N ARG A 394 -3.48 -0.76 -23.84
CA ARG A 394 -2.90 -0.59 -25.19
C ARG A 394 -1.94 0.58 -25.25
#